data_AF-A0A940ZKM3-F1
#
_entry.id   AF-A0A940ZKM3-F1
#
_cell.length_a   1.000
_cell.length_b   1.000
_cell.length_c   1.000
_cell.angle_alpha   90.00
_cell.angle_beta   90.00
_cell.angle_gamma   90.00
#
_symmetry.space_group_name_H-M   'P 1'
#
loop_
_entity.id
_entity.type
_entity.pdbx_description
1 polymer ?
#
loop_
_entity_poly.entity_id
_entity_poly.type
_entity_poly.pdbx_seq_one_letter_code
_entity_poly.pdbx_strand_id
1 'polypeptide(L)'
;VDCSGLTNLVYRGSTIGLPRDAHDQWLVTERISLASLQPGDLIFISKANQHSSVDHVMLYVGEERIIEAPEGGTTVKEKTLKEKLGFGLGSLEKKGFIVDSKRIYLACVRALCK
;
A
#
# COMPACT_ATOMS: atom_id res chain seq x y z
N VAL A 1 1.19 16.49 -1.80
CA VAL A 1 0.23 15.48 -1.30
C VAL A 1 0.98 14.50 -0.40
N ASP A 2 0.36 13.93 0.62
CA ASP A 2 0.92 12.87 1.47
C ASP A 2 0.47 11.48 0.97
N CYS A 3 0.91 10.40 1.62
CA CYS A 3 0.67 9.03 1.16
C CYS A 3 -0.82 8.70 1.04
N SER A 4 -1.60 8.92 2.10
CA SER A 4 -3.04 8.62 2.08
C SER A 4 -3.86 9.65 1.32
N GLY A 5 -3.40 10.90 1.22
CA GLY A 5 -4.02 11.89 0.34
C GLY A 5 -3.88 11.52 -1.13
N LEU A 6 -2.76 10.93 -1.54
CA LEU A 6 -2.55 10.47 -2.91
C LEU A 6 -3.56 9.38 -3.27
N THR A 7 -3.65 8.32 -2.46
CA THR A 7 -4.59 7.23 -2.71
C THR A 7 -6.03 7.71 -2.61
N ASN A 8 -6.36 8.57 -1.64
CA ASN A 8 -7.68 9.21 -1.55
C ASN A 8 -8.05 9.94 -2.84
N LEU A 9 -7.15 10.73 -3.42
CA LEU A 9 -7.40 11.45 -4.68
C LEU A 9 -7.59 10.51 -5.87
N VAL A 10 -6.74 9.49 -6.00
CA VAL A 10 -6.83 8.48 -7.08
C VAL A 10 -8.21 7.80 -7.07
N TYR A 11 -8.63 7.33 -5.90
CA TYR A 11 -9.89 6.61 -5.75
C TYR A 11 -11.11 7.51 -5.86
N ARG A 12 -11.04 8.74 -5.34
CA ARG A 12 -12.09 9.75 -5.54
C ARG A 12 -12.29 10.08 -7.01
N GLY A 13 -11.22 10.19 -7.79
CA GLY A 13 -11.30 10.38 -9.25
C GLY A 13 -12.01 9.24 -9.97
N SER A 14 -12.03 8.05 -9.36
CA SER A 14 -12.74 6.86 -9.84
C SER A 14 -14.11 6.66 -9.18
N THR A 15 -14.66 7.68 -8.52
CA THR A 15 -15.94 7.65 -7.76
C THR A 15 -16.00 6.66 -6.59
N ILE A 16 -14.86 6.12 -6.18
CA ILE A 16 -14.77 5.20 -5.04
C ILE A 16 -14.41 6.00 -3.78
N GLY A 17 -15.24 5.88 -2.75
CA GLY A 17 -15.00 6.51 -1.46
C GLY A 17 -13.89 5.80 -0.68
N LEU A 18 -12.70 6.39 -0.66
CA LEU A 18 -11.60 5.96 0.19
C LEU A 18 -11.34 7.03 1.27
N PRO A 19 -11.21 6.69 2.57
CA PRO A 19 -10.94 7.67 3.64
C PRO A 19 -9.67 8.49 3.43
N ARG A 20 -9.56 9.65 4.09
CA ARG A 20 -8.41 10.56 3.96
C ARG A 20 -7.15 10.03 4.65
N ASP A 21 -7.31 9.26 5.72
CA ASP A 21 -6.21 8.83 6.59
C ASP A 21 -5.82 7.37 6.35
N ALA A 22 -4.52 7.08 6.32
CA ALA A 22 -4.00 5.74 5.95
C ALA A 22 -4.57 4.62 6.84
N HIS A 23 -4.73 4.88 8.13
CA HIS A 23 -5.30 3.92 9.07
C HIS A 23 -6.76 3.59 8.72
N ASP A 24 -7.58 4.59 8.40
CA ASP A 24 -8.97 4.38 8.01
C ASP A 24 -9.07 3.65 6.67
N GLN A 25 -8.17 3.96 5.71
CA GLN A 25 -8.07 3.20 4.46
C GLN A 25 -7.78 1.72 4.72
N TRP A 26 -6.87 1.43 5.64
CA TRP A 26 -6.56 0.07 6.06
C TRP A 26 -7.77 -0.61 6.73
N LEU A 27 -8.61 0.12 7.47
CA LEU A 27 -9.83 -0.46 8.06
C LEU A 27 -10.90 -0.81 7.03
N VAL A 28 -11.04 -0.02 5.96
CA VAL A 28 -12.07 -0.23 4.93
C VAL A 28 -11.64 -1.10 3.75
N THR A 29 -10.40 -1.60 3.76
CA THR A 29 -9.86 -2.51 2.75
C THR A 29 -9.92 -3.98 3.22
N GLU A 30 -9.80 -4.91 2.28
CA GLU A 30 -9.71 -6.35 2.55
C GLU A 30 -8.27 -6.82 2.38
N ARG A 31 -7.78 -7.67 3.29
CA ARG A 31 -6.40 -8.17 3.23
C ARG A 31 -6.36 -9.29 2.21
N ILE A 32 -5.42 -9.21 1.30
CA ILE A 32 -5.29 -10.16 0.18
C ILE A 32 -3.97 -10.90 0.22
N SER A 33 -3.93 -12.04 -0.46
CA SER A 33 -2.69 -12.79 -0.68
C SER A 33 -1.84 -12.15 -1.77
N LEU A 34 -0.56 -12.52 -1.86
CA LEU A 34 0.29 -12.09 -2.96
C LEU A 34 -0.25 -12.54 -4.32
N ALA A 35 -0.82 -13.75 -4.39
CA ALA A 35 -1.39 -14.30 -5.62
C ALA A 35 -2.62 -13.51 -6.12
N SER A 36 -3.29 -12.77 -5.21
CA SER A 36 -4.45 -11.94 -5.52
C SER A 36 -4.10 -10.49 -5.84
N LEU A 37 -2.83 -10.09 -5.68
CA LEU A 37 -2.39 -8.70 -5.84
C LEU A 37 -2.49 -8.25 -7.30
N GLN A 38 -3.25 -7.19 -7.55
CA GLN A 38 -3.54 -6.63 -8.87
C GLN A 38 -3.32 -5.11 -8.90
N PRO A 39 -3.02 -4.53 -10.08
CA PRO A 39 -2.96 -3.08 -10.24
C PRO A 39 -4.24 -2.40 -9.70
N GLY A 40 -4.05 -1.37 -8.89
CA GLY A 40 -5.14 -0.74 -8.14
C GLY A 40 -5.05 -1.04 -6.65
N ASP A 41 -4.59 -2.22 -6.24
CA ASP A 41 -4.51 -2.58 -4.83
C ASP A 41 -3.57 -1.66 -4.03
N LEU A 42 -3.81 -1.60 -2.72
CA LEU A 42 -3.04 -0.81 -1.79
C LEU A 42 -2.02 -1.69 -1.04
N ILE A 43 -0.83 -1.14 -0.84
CA ILE A 43 0.21 -1.74 -0.02
C ILE A 43 0.42 -0.84 1.19
N PHE A 44 0.20 -1.40 2.37
CA PHE A 44 0.32 -0.72 3.65
C PHE A 44 1.57 -1.17 4.41
N ILE A 45 2.16 -0.25 5.16
CA ILE A 45 3.32 -0.51 6.02
C ILE A 45 3.00 -0.09 7.45
N SER A 46 3.32 -0.93 8.42
CA SER A 46 3.36 -0.57 9.85
C SER A 46 4.71 -0.97 10.46
N LYS A 47 5.01 -0.49 11.67
CA LYS A 47 6.02 -1.15 12.52
C LYS A 47 5.62 -2.59 12.83
N ALA A 48 6.58 -3.49 12.88
CA ALA A 48 6.36 -4.92 13.04
C ALA A 48 5.69 -5.28 14.37
N ASN A 49 5.90 -4.47 15.42
CA ASN A 49 5.29 -4.61 16.74
C ASN A 49 4.00 -3.78 16.91
N GLN A 50 3.54 -3.06 15.89
CA GLN A 50 2.33 -2.23 15.94
C GLN A 50 1.39 -2.60 14.79
N HIS A 51 0.67 -3.72 14.98
CA HIS A 51 -0.10 -4.36 13.91
C HIS A 51 -1.29 -3.53 13.40
N SER A 52 -1.77 -2.57 14.20
CA SER A 52 -2.89 -1.68 13.86
C SER A 52 -2.47 -0.24 13.53
N SER A 53 -1.20 0.14 13.70
CA SER A 53 -0.76 1.52 13.43
C SER A 53 -0.07 1.57 12.08
N VAL A 54 -0.83 1.89 11.04
CA VAL A 54 -0.30 1.96 9.68
C VAL A 54 0.38 3.31 9.47
N ASP A 55 1.65 3.27 9.09
CA ASP A 55 2.51 4.45 8.96
C ASP A 55 2.57 4.96 7.51
N HIS A 56 2.33 4.09 6.53
CA HIS A 56 2.43 4.43 5.11
C HIS A 56 1.49 3.61 4.24
N VAL A 57 1.03 4.20 3.13
CA VAL A 57 0.22 3.54 2.09
C VAL A 57 0.76 3.88 0.70
N MET A 58 0.73 2.90 -0.20
CA MET A 58 1.21 3.01 -1.57
C MET A 58 0.20 2.37 -2.51
N LEU A 59 0.12 2.87 -3.74
CA LEU A 59 -0.72 2.28 -4.79
C LEU A 59 0.13 1.29 -5.60
N TYR A 60 -0.31 0.04 -5.70
CA TYR A 60 0.31 -0.95 -6.58
C TYR A 60 -0.17 -0.76 -8.02
N VAL A 61 0.77 -0.77 -8.96
CA VAL A 61 0.47 -0.53 -10.39
C VAL A 61 0.89 -1.68 -11.30
N GLY A 62 1.20 -2.85 -10.71
CA GLY A 62 1.65 -4.03 -11.45
C GLY A 62 3.16 -4.12 -11.60
N GLU A 63 3.65 -5.29 -12.04
CA GLU A 63 5.07 -5.52 -12.36
C GLU A 63 6.04 -5.14 -11.23
N GLU A 64 5.67 -5.43 -9.98
CA GLU A 64 6.44 -5.04 -8.79
C GLU A 64 6.64 -3.53 -8.62
N ARG A 65 5.82 -2.69 -9.27
CA ARG A 65 5.89 -1.23 -9.20
C ARG A 65 4.78 -0.64 -8.33
N ILE A 66 5.11 0.48 -7.72
CA ILE A 66 4.24 1.26 -6.84
C ILE A 66 4.31 2.74 -7.19
N ILE A 67 3.23 3.45 -6.88
CA ILE A 67 3.21 4.91 -6.82
C ILE A 67 3.03 5.32 -5.35
N GLU A 68 3.88 6.23 -4.88
CA GLU A 68 3.82 6.74 -3.52
C GLU A 68 4.06 8.25 -3.42
N ALA A 69 3.59 8.83 -2.33
CA ALA A 69 4.00 10.14 -1.83
C ALA A 69 4.70 9.93 -0.48
N PRO A 70 6.05 9.92 -0.43
CA PRO A 70 6.82 9.50 0.75
C PRO A 70 6.54 10.32 2.01
N GLU A 71 6.44 11.63 1.87
CA GLU A 71 6.18 12.58 2.96
C GLU A 71 5.33 13.74 2.46
N GLY A 72 4.59 14.39 3.36
CA GLY A 72 3.78 15.56 3.04
C GLY A 72 4.62 16.66 2.38
N GLY A 73 4.29 17.00 1.12
CA GLY A 73 4.98 18.06 0.37
C GLY A 73 6.05 17.57 -0.61
N THR A 74 6.34 16.26 -0.63
CA THR A 74 7.26 15.68 -1.63
C THR A 74 6.57 15.35 -2.96
N THR A 75 7.35 15.24 -4.03
CA THR A 75 6.87 14.83 -5.36
C THR A 75 6.44 13.37 -5.34
N VAL A 76 5.29 13.08 -5.96
CA VAL A 76 4.83 11.71 -6.22
C VAL A 76 5.86 10.99 -7.07
N LYS A 77 6.19 9.74 -6.72
CA LYS A 77 7.18 8.94 -7.43
C LYS A 77 6.64 7.55 -7.73
N GLU A 78 6.92 7.08 -8.94
CA GLU A 78 6.88 5.67 -9.27
C GLU A 78 8.21 5.03 -8.88
N LYS A 79 8.16 3.85 -8.26
CA LYS A 79 9.32 3.04 -7.88
C LYS A 79 8.99 1.57 -7.96
N THR A 80 10.02 0.74 -8.04
CA THR A 80 9.91 -0.69 -7.79
C THR A 80 9.81 -0.97 -6.28
N LEU A 81 9.18 -2.09 -5.92
CA LEU A 81 9.18 -2.59 -4.55
C LEU A 81 10.58 -2.91 -4.05
N LYS A 82 11.49 -3.32 -4.94
CA LYS A 82 12.90 -3.52 -4.60
C LYS A 82 13.58 -2.21 -4.17
N GLU A 83 13.33 -1.10 -4.85
CA GLU A 83 13.85 0.20 -4.43
C GLU A 83 13.23 0.68 -3.10
N LYS A 84 11.95 0.35 -2.85
CA LYS A 84 11.25 0.77 -1.64
C LYS A 84 11.57 -0.08 -0.40
N LEU A 85 11.67 -1.40 -0.58
CA LEU A 85 11.73 -2.40 0.49
C LEU A 85 13.06 -3.17 0.51
N GLY A 86 13.94 -2.96 -0.47
CA GLY A 86 15.17 -3.75 -0.67
C GLY A 86 14.96 -5.09 -1.38
N PHE A 87 13.70 -5.50 -1.60
CA PHE A 87 13.35 -6.81 -2.15
C PHE A 87 12.11 -6.75 -3.06
N GLY A 88 12.02 -7.68 -4.01
CA GLY A 88 10.79 -7.91 -4.79
C GLY A 88 9.77 -8.78 -4.04
N LEU A 89 8.60 -8.97 -4.65
CA LEU A 89 7.45 -9.69 -4.10
C LEU A 89 7.75 -11.15 -3.76
N GLY A 90 8.45 -11.86 -4.62
CA GLY A 90 8.79 -13.28 -4.40
C GLY A 90 9.67 -13.50 -3.16
N SER A 91 10.46 -12.51 -2.76
CA SER A 91 11.26 -12.54 -1.53
C SER A 91 10.48 -12.09 -0.30
N LEU A 92 9.49 -11.20 -0.49
CA LEU A 92 8.63 -10.70 0.58
C LEU A 92 7.76 -11.82 1.17
N GLU A 93 7.19 -12.66 0.30
CA GLU A 93 6.39 -13.82 0.71
C GLU A 93 7.19 -14.81 1.57
N LYS A 94 8.42 -15.14 1.15
CA LYS A 94 9.34 -16.02 1.90
C LYS A 94 9.72 -15.47 3.27
N LYS A 95 9.66 -14.15 3.45
CA LYS A 95 9.96 -13.46 4.72
C LYS A 95 8.70 -13.26 5.61
N GLY A 96 7.55 -13.80 5.21
CA GLY A 96 6.31 -13.66 5.97
C GLY A 96 5.83 -12.21 6.08
N PHE A 97 6.12 -11.39 5.06
CA PHE A 97 5.73 -9.97 5.00
C PHE A 97 6.29 -9.10 6.14
N ILE A 98 7.46 -9.46 6.68
CA ILE A 98 8.20 -8.65 7.66
C ILE A 98 9.60 -8.35 7.12
N VAL A 99 9.95 -7.07 7.02
CA VAL A 99 11.25 -6.58 6.53
C VAL A 99 11.72 -5.41 7.40
N ASP A 100 12.94 -5.46 7.92
CA ASP A 100 13.56 -4.38 8.71
C ASP A 100 12.64 -3.81 9.80
N SER A 101 12.05 -4.69 10.61
CA SER A 101 11.09 -4.33 11.67
C SER A 101 9.84 -3.58 11.17
N LYS A 102 9.51 -3.71 9.88
CA LYS A 102 8.27 -3.25 9.26
C LYS A 102 7.45 -4.45 8.82
N ARG A 103 6.14 -4.34 8.96
CA ARG A 103 5.18 -5.31 8.45
C ARG A 103 4.50 -4.73 7.23
N ILE A 104 4.35 -5.56 6.20
CA ILE A 104 3.74 -5.19 4.94
C ILE A 104 2.38 -5.88 4.85
N TYR A 105 1.36 -5.14 4.40
CA TYR A 105 0.05 -5.68 4.12
C TYR A 105 -0.31 -5.38 2.68
N LEU A 106 -0.82 -6.39 1.99
CA LEU A 106 -1.47 -6.23 0.69
C LEU A 106 -2.97 -6.15 0.94
N ALA A 107 -3.61 -5.17 0.31
CA ALA A 107 -5.01 -4.93 0.57
C ALA A 107 -5.74 -4.42 -0.67
N CYS A 108 -6.91 -5.01 -0.92
CA CYS A 108 -7.81 -4.57 -1.97
C CYS A 108 -8.85 -3.60 -1.40
N VAL A 109 -9.15 -2.52 -2.13
CA VAL A 109 -10.27 -1.64 -1.77
C VAL A 109 -11.57 -2.39 -2.05
N ARG A 110 -12.41 -2.60 -1.03
CA ARG A 110 -13.59 -3.50 -1.07
C ARG A 110 -14.49 -3.35 -2.30
N ALA A 111 -14.62 -2.12 -2.83
CA ALA A 111 -15.40 -1.85 -4.05
C ALA A 111 -14.81 -2.52 -5.32
N LEU A 112 -13.56 -2.96 -5.29
CA LEU A 112 -12.81 -3.56 -6.40
C LEU A 112 -12.49 -5.05 -6.17
N CYS A 113 -12.76 -5.59 -4.98
CA CYS A 113 -12.40 -6.97 -4.67
C CYS A 113 -13.35 -7.93 -5.37
N LYS A 114 -12.79 -8.96 -6.00
CA LYS A 114 -13.52 -10.00 -6.73
C LYS A 114 -13.39 -11.34 -6.02
#